data_AF-A0A920KQ95-F1
#
_entry.id   AF-A0A920KQ95-F1
#
_cell.length_a   1.000
_cell.length_b   1.000
_cell.length_c   1.000
_cell.angle_alpha   90.00
_cell.angle_beta   90.00
_cell.angle_gamma   90.00
#
_symmetry.space_group_name_H-M   'P 1'
#
loop_
_entity.id
_entity.type
_entity.pdbx_description
1 polymer ?
#
loop_
_entity_poly.entity_id
_entity_poly.type
_entity_poly.pdbx_seq_one_letter_code
_entity_poly.pdbx_strand_id
1 'polypeptide(L)' 'MIDGFGESFRALSFAEIGSSTVQSRALAGLANGTVIFCVPGSTGACRTAWEGLIRDQLDSEHKPCNFVGVLRGH' A
#
# COMPACT_ATOMS: atom_id res chain seq x y z
N MET A 1 8.09 -0.97 10.12
CA MET A 1 7.87 -0.38 8.78
C MET A 1 7.31 -1.50 7.90
N ILE A 2 6.47 -1.19 6.92
CA ILE A 2 5.97 -2.16 5.93
C ILE A 2 6.67 -1.84 4.60
N ASP A 3 7.93 -2.26 4.47
CA ASP A 3 8.82 -1.82 3.38
C ASP A 3 8.29 -2.23 2.00
N GLY A 4 7.71 -3.43 1.93
CA GLY A 4 7.11 -3.97 0.71
C GLY A 4 5.99 -3.11 0.11
N PHE A 5 5.32 -2.25 0.89
CA PHE A 5 4.31 -1.34 0.36
C PHE A 5 4.93 -0.30 -0.58
N GLY A 6 6.00 0.38 -0.13
CA GLY A 6 6.65 1.42 -0.94
C GLY A 6 7.28 0.85 -2.20
N GLU A 7 7.90 -0.34 -2.09
CA GLU A 7 8.51 -1.07 -3.21
C GLU A 7 7.46 -1.47 -4.24
N SER A 8 6.39 -2.15 -3.80
CA SER A 8 5.32 -2.61 -4.70
C SER A 8 4.59 -1.44 -5.34
N PHE A 9 4.32 -0.36 -4.59
CA PHE A 9 3.69 0.84 -5.11
C PHE A 9 4.54 1.48 -6.23
N ARG A 10 5.85 1.60 -6.03
CA ARG A 10 6.75 2.15 -7.05
C ARG A 10 6.86 1.24 -8.26
N ALA A 11 6.82 -0.09 -8.08
CA ALA A 11 6.80 -1.03 -9.21
C ALA A 11 5.53 -0.87 -10.06
N LEU A 12 4.34 -0.83 -9.44
CA LEU A 12 3.08 -0.58 -10.14
C LEU A 12 3.07 0.80 -10.82
N SER A 13 3.50 1.82 -10.09
CA SER A 13 3.59 3.18 -10.62
C SER A 13 4.58 3.30 -11.77
N PHE A 14 5.68 2.54 -11.77
CA PHE A 14 6.61 2.56 -12.89
C PHE A 14 5.94 2.03 -14.18
N ALA A 15 5.12 0.99 -14.06
CA ALA A 15 4.35 0.47 -15.19
C ALA A 15 3.31 1.48 -15.72
N GLU A 16 2.75 2.33 -14.85
CA GLU A 16 1.70 3.29 -15.20
C GLU A 16 2.25 4.66 -15.67
N ILE A 17 3.24 5.22 -14.97
CA ILE A 17 3.75 6.59 -15.14
C ILE A 17 5.27 6.66 -15.40
N GLY A 18 5.92 5.51 -15.57
CA GLY A 18 7.35 5.42 -15.88
C GLY A 18 8.25 6.01 -14.80
N SER A 19 9.33 6.67 -15.24
CA SER A 19 10.33 7.28 -14.35
C SER A 19 9.77 8.34 -13.39
N SER A 20 8.58 8.90 -13.67
CA SER A 20 7.91 9.84 -12.76
C SER A 20 7.69 9.25 -11.36
N THR A 21 7.64 7.92 -11.23
CA THR A 21 7.55 7.23 -9.93
C THR A 21 8.70 7.56 -8.97
N VAL A 22 9.88 7.98 -9.47
CA VAL A 22 11.03 8.36 -8.62
C VAL A 22 10.69 9.50 -7.65
N GLN A 23 9.71 10.34 -7.99
CA GLN A 23 9.23 11.42 -7.12
C GLN A 23 8.32 10.93 -5.98
N SER A 24 7.89 9.67 -6.01
CA SER A 24 6.98 9.09 -5.02
C SER A 24 7.72 8.54 -3.81
N ARG A 25 7.44 9.10 -2.63
CA ARG A 25 7.95 8.62 -1.33
C ARG A 25 6.87 7.86 -0.55
N ALA A 26 6.13 6.99 -1.25
CA ALA A 26 5.10 6.18 -0.63
C ALA A 26 5.71 5.24 0.42
N LEU A 27 5.05 5.13 1.58
CA LEU A 27 5.47 4.29 2.70
C LEU A 27 4.26 3.79 3.47
N ALA A 28 4.46 2.73 4.26
CA ALA A 28 3.44 2.26 5.18
C ALA A 28 4.06 1.71 6.48
N GLY A 29 3.25 1.64 7.51
CA GLY A 29 3.66 1.16 8.83
C GLY A 29 2.48 0.72 9.69
N LEU A 30 2.78 0.03 10.78
CA LEU A 30 1.84 -0.28 11.84
C LEU A 30 2.27 0.48 13.09
N ALA A 31 1.34 1.19 13.72
CA ALA A 31 1.57 1.90 14.97
C ALA A 31 0.34 1.71 15.87
N ASN A 32 0.54 1.20 17.09
CA ASN A 32 -0.52 0.98 18.07
C ASN A 32 -1.76 0.25 17.48
N GLY A 33 -1.54 -0.89 16.82
CA GLY A 33 -2.60 -1.66 16.17
C GLY A 33 -3.24 -0.99 14.94
N THR A 34 -2.81 0.21 14.56
CA THR A 34 -3.32 0.94 13.39
C THR A 34 -2.36 0.83 12.22
N VAL A 35 -2.84 0.34 11.08
CA VAL A 35 -2.08 0.39 9.83
C VAL A 35 -2.21 1.78 9.21
N ILE A 36 -1.08 2.32 8.76
CA ILE A 36 -0.96 3.66 8.17
C ILE A 36 -0.34 3.50 6.79
N PHE A 37 -1.03 4.00 5.77
CA PHE A 37 -0.54 4.08 4.40
C PHE A 37 -0.37 5.54 4.00
N CYS A 38 0.84 5.92 3.61
CA CYS A 38 1.15 7.26 3.11
C CYS A 38 1.40 7.19 1.61
N VAL A 39 0.54 7.83 0.83
CA VAL A 39 0.58 7.82 -0.65
C VAL A 39 0.70 9.24 -1.21
N PRO A 40 1.21 9.41 -2.45
CA PRO A 40 1.22 10.72 -3.12
C PRO A 40 -0.19 11.31 -3.28
N GLY A 41 -0.28 12.64 -3.31
CA GLY A 41 -1.57 13.35 -3.33
C GLY A 41 -2.35 13.31 -4.66
N SER A 42 -1.83 12.68 -5.71
CA SER A 42 -2.55 12.59 -6.98
C SER A 42 -3.65 11.53 -6.90
N THR A 43 -4.82 11.81 -7.49
CA THR A 43 -5.93 10.85 -7.52
C THR A 43 -5.55 9.54 -8.20
N GLY A 44 -4.67 9.60 -9.23
CA GLY A 44 -4.10 8.42 -9.87
C GLY A 44 -3.33 7.55 -8.88
N ALA A 45 -2.37 8.13 -8.14
CA ALA A 45 -1.60 7.41 -7.14
C ALA A 45 -2.47 6.79 -6.04
N CYS A 46 -3.49 7.51 -5.57
CA CYS A 46 -4.45 6.97 -4.60
C CYS A 46 -5.19 5.75 -5.17
N ARG A 47 -5.61 5.80 -6.45
CA ARG A 47 -6.25 4.68 -7.13
C ARG A 47 -5.30 3.49 -7.28
N THR A 48 -4.08 3.71 -7.77
CA THR A 48 -3.05 2.67 -7.92
C THR A 48 -2.76 1.98 -6.59
N ALA A 49 -2.61 2.75 -5.50
CA ALA A 49 -2.38 2.20 -4.17
C ALA A 49 -3.59 1.40 -3.67
N TRP A 50 -4.81 1.93 -3.85
CA TRP A 50 -6.03 1.26 -3.39
C TRP A 50 -6.29 -0.04 -4.14
N GLU A 51 -6.42 0.04 -5.46
CA GLU A 51 -6.85 -1.07 -6.31
C GLU A 51 -5.75 -2.13 -6.49
N GLY A 52 -4.48 -1.73 -6.43
CA GLY A 52 -3.35 -2.63 -6.65
C GLY A 52 -2.79 -3.27 -5.38
N LEU A 53 -3.03 -2.69 -4.19
CA LEU A 53 -2.37 -3.13 -2.95
C LEU A 53 -3.30 -3.09 -1.72
N ILE A 54 -3.84 -1.93 -1.37
CA ILE A 54 -4.47 -1.72 -0.06
C ILE A 54 -5.77 -2.52 0.07
N ARG A 55 -6.61 -2.51 -0.97
CA ARG A 55 -7.91 -3.21 -0.95
C ARG A 55 -7.75 -4.68 -0.57
N ASP A 56 -6.86 -5.37 -1.26
CA ASP A 56 -6.63 -6.80 -1.08
C ASP A 56 -6.03 -7.10 0.30
N GLN A 57 -5.16 -6.23 0.83
CA GLN A 57 -4.56 -6.41 2.15
C GLN A 57 -5.52 -6.08 3.33
N LEU A 58 -6.62 -5.37 3.05
CA LEU A 58 -7.69 -5.09 4.02
C LEU A 58 -8.90 -6.03 3.86
N ASP A 59 -8.87 -6.93 2.89
CA ASP A 59 -9.87 -7.97 2.69
C ASP A 59 -9.51 -9.22 3.50
N SER A 60 -10.41 -9.65 4.39
CA SER A 60 -10.21 -10.85 5.22
C SER A 60 -10.18 -12.15 4.41
N GLU A 61 -10.77 -12.16 3.21
CA GLU A 61 -10.83 -13.34 2.34
C GLU A 61 -9.58 -13.48 1.46
N HIS A 62 -8.74 -12.45 1.39
CA HIS A 62 -7.53 -12.47 0.58
C HIS A 62 -6.51 -13.49 1.11
N LYS A 63 -5.96 -14.30 0.19
CA LYS A 63 -5.02 -15.41 0.45
C LYS A 63 -3.70 -15.17 -0.27
N PRO A 64 -2.56 -15.69 0.25
CA PRO A 64 -2.43 -16.56 1.42
C PRO A 64 -2.50 -15.82 2.77
N CYS A 65 -2.36 -14.50 2.77
CA CYS A 65 -2.35 -13.68 3.99
C CYS A 65 -2.80 -12.23 3.71
N ASN A 66 -3.28 -11.54 4.75
CA ASN A 66 -3.70 -10.14 4.74
C ASN A 66 -3.49 -9.50 6.13
N PHE A 67 -3.75 -8.20 6.28
CA PHE A 67 -3.57 -7.49 7.56
C PHE A 67 -4.74 -7.63 8.54
N VAL A 68 -5.91 -8.14 8.12
CA VAL A 68 -7.11 -8.16 8.99
C VAL A 68 -6.87 -8.93 10.28
N GLY A 69 -6.14 -10.05 10.22
CA GLY A 69 -5.77 -10.82 11.41
C GLY A 69 -4.89 -10.05 12.39
N VAL A 70 -3.95 -9.24 11.89
CA VAL A 70 -3.05 -8.41 12.71
C VAL A 70 -3.82 -7.24 13.32
N LEU A 71 -4.75 -6.64 12.58
CA LEU A 71 -5.52 -5.48 13.02
C LEU A 71 -6.59 -5.79 14.07
N ARG A 72 -7.16 -6.99 14.05
CA ARG A 72 -8.17 -7.43 15.04
C ARG A 72 -7.58 -8.03 16.32
N GLY A 73 -6.27 -8.32 16.33
CA GLY A 73 -5.58 -8.96 17.45
C GLY A 73 -4.98 -8.02 18.49
N HIS A 74 -5.21 -6.71 18.36
CA HIS A 74 -4.76 -5.66 19.28
C HIS A 74 -5.93 -5.06 20.06
#